data_AF-A0A4V0HXQ6-F1
#
_entry.id   AF-A0A4V0HXQ6-F1
#
_cell.length_a   1.000
_cell.length_b   1.000
_cell.length_c   1.000
_cell.angle_alpha   90.00
_cell.angle_beta   90.00
_cell.angle_gamma   90.00
#
_symmetry.space_group_name_H-M   'P 1'
#
loop_
_entity.id
_entity.type
_entity.pdbx_description
1 polymer ?
#
loop_
_entity_poly.entity_id
_entity_poly.type
_entity_poly.pdbx_seq_one_letter_code
_entity_poly.pdbx_strand_id
1 'polypeptide(L)'
;MYGTLKRGLRNHHLMAGQRFVADAVTEPRYRVIDLGPYPGMVADAAAGLAVRGELWAVDPGCLAALDAFEGVPDLFVRGTVAVAGQGGDVYAYFWNRPVPVAAASGDRWPLA
;
A
#
# COMPACT_ATOMS: atom_id res chain seq x y z
N MET A 1 -1.52 -0.51 4.84
CA MET A 1 -1.97 0.62 3.99
C MET A 1 -0.87 1.65 3.85
N TYR A 2 -0.44 1.97 2.62
CA TYR A 2 0.63 2.95 2.35
C TYR A 2 0.12 4.21 1.65
N GLY A 3 -1.07 4.17 1.07
CA GLY A 3 -1.63 5.22 0.21
C GLY A 3 -2.90 5.86 0.77
N THR A 4 -3.85 6.14 -0.12
CA THR A 4 -5.04 6.97 0.15
C THR A 4 -6.01 6.41 1.20
N LEU A 5 -5.85 5.14 1.58
CA LEU A 5 -6.58 4.45 2.66
C LEU A 5 -6.05 4.75 4.07
N LYS A 6 -4.85 5.33 4.20
CA LYS A 6 -4.26 5.72 5.51
C LYS A 6 -5.15 6.72 6.25
N ARG A 7 -5.01 6.79 7.58
CA ARG A 7 -5.72 7.78 8.43
C ARG A 7 -5.50 9.20 7.90
N GLY A 8 -6.56 10.01 7.95
CA GLY A 8 -6.54 11.40 7.52
C GLY A 8 -6.54 11.61 6.00
N LEU A 9 -6.56 10.55 5.19
CA LEU A 9 -6.67 10.65 3.73
C LEU A 9 -8.09 10.31 3.25
N ARG A 10 -8.40 10.75 2.03
CA ARG A 10 -9.77 10.81 1.48
C ARG A 10 -10.52 9.46 1.47
N ASN A 11 -9.81 8.34 1.34
CA ASN A 11 -10.42 7.01 1.23
C ASN A 11 -10.43 6.26 2.57
N HIS A 12 -10.01 6.90 3.67
CA HIS A 12 -9.94 6.25 4.98
C HIS A 12 -11.31 5.75 5.49
N HIS A 13 -12.41 6.33 5.00
CA HIS A 13 -13.77 5.88 5.35
C HIS A 13 -14.02 4.40 5.01
N LEU A 14 -13.30 3.80 4.05
CA LEU A 14 -13.38 2.38 3.72
C LEU A 14 -12.80 1.47 4.82
N MET A 15 -12.01 2.03 5.74
CA MET A 15 -11.44 1.33 6.90
C MET A 15 -12.33 1.46 8.14
N ALA A 16 -13.56 1.98 8.01
CA ALA A 16 -14.48 2.15 9.13
C ALA A 16 -14.75 0.80 9.83
N GLY A 17 -14.69 0.79 11.16
CA GLY A 17 -14.87 -0.41 11.98
C GLY A 17 -13.66 -1.35 12.02
N GLN A 18 -12.60 -1.08 11.26
CA GLN A 18 -11.37 -1.88 11.27
C GLN A 18 -10.41 -1.41 12.36
N ARG A 19 -9.46 -2.26 12.74
CA ARG A 19 -8.57 -1.98 13.87
C ARG A 19 -7.19 -1.53 13.39
N PHE A 20 -6.82 -0.29 13.75
CA PHE A 20 -5.44 0.17 13.64
C PHE A 20 -4.54 -0.65 14.57
N VAL A 21 -3.41 -1.12 14.04
CA VAL A 21 -2.43 -1.90 14.81
C VAL A 21 -1.24 -1.04 15.18
N ALA A 22 -0.54 -0.48 14.19
CA ALA A 22 0.65 0.34 14.38
C ALA A 22 0.99 1.12 13.11
N ASP A 23 1.79 2.17 13.27
CA ASP A 23 2.56 2.71 12.14
C ASP A 23 3.64 1.69 11.74
N ALA A 24 3.95 1.63 10.45
CA ALA A 24 4.82 0.58 9.92
C ALA A 24 5.72 1.06 8.80
N VAL A 25 6.84 0.37 8.64
CA VAL A 25 7.82 0.62 7.59
C VAL A 25 8.18 -0.72 6.95
N THR A 26 8.13 -0.80 5.62
CA THR A 26 8.53 -2.02 4.91
C THR A 26 10.04 -2.25 4.98
N GLU A 27 10.49 -3.47 4.70
CA GLU A 27 11.87 -3.71 4.27
C GLU A 27 12.21 -2.82 3.06
N PRO A 28 13.50 -2.46 2.83
CA PRO A 28 13.91 -1.51 1.79
C PRO A 28 13.92 -2.13 0.38
N ARG A 29 12.79 -2.71 -0.03
CA ARG A 29 12.61 -3.49 -1.27
C ARG A 29 11.46 -2.96 -2.13
N TYR A 30 10.85 -1.86 -1.72
CA TYR A 30 9.61 -1.36 -2.28
C TYR A 30 9.69 0.15 -2.50
N ARG A 31 8.90 0.69 -3.42
CA ARG A 31 8.72 2.15 -3.52
C ARG A 31 7.29 2.46 -3.90
N VAL A 32 6.83 3.64 -3.52
CA VAL A 32 5.54 4.15 -3.99
C VAL A 32 5.75 5.06 -5.18
N ILE A 33 5.04 4.80 -6.27
CA ILE A 33 5.00 5.64 -7.47
C ILE A 33 3.77 6.54 -7.42
N ASP A 34 3.90 7.76 -7.91
CA ASP A 34 2.78 8.67 -8.10
C ASP A 34 2.04 8.35 -9.41
N LEU A 35 0.79 7.93 -9.30
CA LEU A 35 -0.09 7.67 -10.45
C LEU A 35 -1.05 8.84 -10.71
N GLY A 36 -0.87 9.97 -10.02
CA GLY A 36 -1.73 11.16 -10.04
C GLY A 36 -2.66 11.18 -8.83
N PRO A 37 -3.91 10.69 -8.95
CA PRO A 37 -4.85 10.73 -7.84
C PRO A 37 -4.46 9.80 -6.68
N TYR A 38 -3.67 8.75 -6.89
CA TYR A 38 -3.32 7.76 -5.88
C TYR A 38 -1.91 7.23 -6.10
N PRO A 39 -1.25 6.66 -5.07
CA PRO A 39 0.02 5.99 -5.24
C PRO A 39 -0.16 4.55 -5.72
N GLY A 40 0.90 3.95 -6.27
CA GLY A 40 1.02 2.50 -6.40
C GLY A 40 2.30 1.98 -5.78
N MET A 41 2.25 0.90 -5.00
CA MET A 41 3.46 0.24 -4.50
C MET A 41 4.02 -0.72 -5.54
N VAL A 42 5.33 -0.69 -5.76
CA VAL A 42 6.04 -1.64 -6.59
C VAL A 42 7.21 -2.25 -5.82
N ALA A 43 7.51 -3.52 -6.08
CA ALA A 43 8.74 -4.15 -5.63
C ALA A 43 9.88 -3.75 -6.58
N ASP A 44 11.00 -3.30 -6.01
CA ASP A 44 12.15 -2.84 -6.77
C ASP A 44 13.43 -3.18 -6.00
N ALA A 45 14.20 -4.15 -6.50
CA ALA A 45 15.42 -4.60 -5.82
C ALA A 45 16.60 -3.63 -6.02
N ALA A 46 16.57 -2.82 -7.08
CA ALA A 46 17.67 -1.91 -7.42
C ALA A 46 17.46 -0.51 -6.82
N ALA A 47 16.21 -0.04 -6.81
CA ALA A 47 15.83 1.29 -6.32
C ALA A 47 14.78 1.21 -5.18
N GLY A 48 14.76 0.09 -4.46
CA GLY A 48 13.87 -0.11 -3.31
C GLY A 48 14.15 0.85 -2.17
N LEU A 49 13.08 1.27 -1.50
CA LEU A 49 13.03 2.14 -0.33
C LEU A 49 12.23 1.46 0.79
N ALA A 50 12.33 2.02 1.99
CA ALA A 50 11.56 1.57 3.14
C ALA A 50 10.24 2.35 3.21
N VAL A 51 9.16 1.78 2.67
CA VAL A 51 7.88 2.47 2.51
C VAL A 51 7.16 2.61 3.85
N ARG A 52 6.79 3.83 4.19
CA ARG A 52 6.02 4.19 5.39
C ARG A 52 4.52 4.02 5.16
N GLY A 53 3.88 3.32 6.06
CA GLY A 53 2.45 3.08 6.03
C GLY A 53 1.88 2.75 7.42
N GLU A 54 0.72 2.14 7.42
CA GLU A 54 -0.03 1.74 8.60
C GLU A 54 -0.41 0.26 8.51
N LEU A 55 -0.26 -0.47 9.62
CA LEU A 55 -0.78 -1.81 9.78
C LEU A 55 -2.20 -1.78 10.32
N TRP A 56 -3.05 -2.58 9.69
CA TRP A 56 -4.46 -2.69 10.01
C TRP A 56 -4.84 -4.17 10.09
N ALA A 57 -5.59 -4.52 11.14
CA ALA A 57 -6.31 -5.78 11.17
C ALA A 57 -7.69 -5.54 10.58
N VAL A 58 -7.96 -6.21 9.46
CA VAL A 58 -9.20 -6.09 8.70
C VAL A 58 -9.96 -7.40 8.69
N ASP A 59 -11.29 -7.32 8.80
CA ASP A 59 -12.15 -8.48 8.64
C ASP A 59 -12.28 -8.90 7.16
N PRO A 60 -12.73 -10.14 6.87
CA PRO A 60 -12.86 -10.61 5.50
C PRO A 60 -13.81 -9.79 4.62
N GLY A 61 -14.85 -9.17 5.19
CA GLY A 61 -15.82 -8.37 4.45
C GLY A 61 -15.22 -7.03 4.00
N CYS A 62 -14.52 -6.35 4.91
CA CYS A 62 -13.74 -5.16 4.58
C CYS A 62 -12.67 -5.49 3.53
N LEU A 63 -11.96 -6.60 3.72
CA LEU A 63 -10.91 -7.02 2.81
C LEU A 63 -11.43 -7.24 1.37
N ALA A 64 -12.61 -7.84 1.21
CA ALA A 64 -13.27 -7.99 -0.09
C ALA A 64 -13.71 -6.64 -0.69
N ALA A 65 -14.21 -5.71 0.13
CA ALA A 65 -14.56 -4.37 -0.33
C ALA A 65 -13.34 -3.57 -0.81
N LEU A 66 -12.21 -3.71 -0.11
CA LEU A 66 -10.95 -3.10 -0.52
C LEU A 66 -10.42 -3.70 -1.84
N ASP A 67 -10.54 -5.01 -2.03
CA ASP A 67 -10.16 -5.66 -3.31
C ASP A 67 -10.97 -5.11 -4.49
N ALA A 68 -12.28 -4.95 -4.30
CA ALA A 68 -13.14 -4.36 -5.32
C ALA A 68 -12.78 -2.89 -5.59
N PHE A 69 -12.49 -2.12 -4.54
CA PHE A 69 -12.10 -0.71 -4.65
C PHE A 69 -10.75 -0.52 -5.36
N GLU A 70 -9.76 -1.34 -5.02
CA GLU A 70 -8.43 -1.32 -5.63
C GLU A 70 -8.40 -2.01 -7.01
N GLY A 71 -9.51 -2.61 -7.46
CA GLY A 71 -9.60 -3.27 -8.76
C GLY A 71 -8.74 -4.53 -8.87
N VAL A 72 -8.68 -5.33 -7.82
CA VAL A 72 -7.96 -6.62 -7.80
C VAL A 72 -8.68 -7.67 -8.66
N PRO A 73 -7.97 -8.47 -9.48
CA PRO A 73 -6.51 -8.54 -9.63
C PRO A 73 -5.95 -7.70 -10.80
N ASP A 74 -6.75 -6.87 -11.44
CA ASP A 74 -6.42 -6.26 -12.74
C ASP A 74 -5.63 -4.95 -12.64
N LEU A 75 -6.01 -4.05 -11.73
CA LEU A 75 -5.36 -2.75 -11.55
C LEU A 75 -4.25 -2.84 -10.51
N PHE A 76 -4.60 -3.44 -9.38
CA PHE A 76 -3.68 -3.82 -8.33
C PHE A 76 -3.74 -5.33 -8.10
N VAL A 77 -2.70 -5.89 -7.51
CA VAL A 77 -2.69 -7.25 -6.99
C VAL A 77 -2.40 -7.22 -5.50
N ARG A 78 -3.19 -7.96 -4.71
CA ARG A 78 -2.86 -8.14 -3.30
C ARG A 78 -1.76 -9.18 -3.17
N GLY A 79 -0.67 -8.82 -2.50
CA GLY A 79 0.46 -9.71 -2.27
C GLY A 79 1.04 -9.54 -0.86
N THR A 80 1.93 -10.45 -0.48
CA THR A 80 2.65 -10.33 0.79
C THR A 80 3.69 -9.20 0.72
N VAL A 81 3.83 -8.48 1.82
CA VAL A 81 4.80 -7.39 1.97
C VAL A 81 5.65 -7.63 3.22
N ALA A 82 6.96 -7.53 3.09
CA ALA A 82 7.87 -7.64 4.22
C ALA A 82 7.88 -6.32 5.00
N VAL A 83 7.47 -6.37 6.27
CA VAL A 83 7.45 -5.22 7.18
C VAL A 83 8.51 -5.39 8.25
N ALA A 84 9.33 -4.36 8.44
CA ALA A 84 10.47 -4.41 9.35
C ALA A 84 9.99 -4.70 10.78
N GLY A 85 10.58 -5.73 11.39
CA GLY A 85 10.24 -6.16 12.75
C GLY A 85 8.85 -6.78 12.91
N GLN A 86 8.15 -7.13 11.82
CA GLN A 86 6.87 -7.85 11.86
C GLN A 86 7.03 -9.28 11.38
N GLY A 87 6.51 -10.22 12.16
CA GLY A 87 6.37 -11.62 11.77
C GLY A 87 4.99 -11.89 11.16
N GLY A 88 4.88 -12.98 10.40
CA GLY A 88 3.63 -13.41 9.78
C GLY A 88 3.31 -12.71 8.46
N ASP A 89 2.17 -13.09 7.88
CA ASP A 89 1.76 -12.60 6.57
C ASP A 89 1.09 -11.23 6.69
N VAL A 90 1.78 -10.20 6.25
CA VAL A 90 1.21 -8.86 6.01
C VAL A 90 0.95 -8.70 4.53
N TYR A 91 -0.19 -8.12 4.19
CA TYR A 91 -0.61 -7.90 2.81
C TYR A 91 -0.62 -6.42 2.43
N ALA A 92 -0.28 -6.15 1.17
CA ALA A 92 -0.42 -4.84 0.54
C ALA A 92 -0.91 -4.98 -0.92
N TYR A 93 -1.41 -3.89 -1.46
CA TYR A 93 -1.80 -3.78 -2.87
C TYR A 93 -0.61 -3.31 -3.70
N PHE A 94 -0.20 -4.08 -4.70
CA PHE A 94 0.88 -3.75 -5.61
C PHE A 94 0.33 -3.32 -6.96
N TRP A 95 0.91 -2.28 -7.55
CA TRP A 95 0.56 -1.83 -8.89
C TRP A 95 0.80 -2.96 -9.90
N ASN A 96 -0.23 -3.31 -10.67
CA ASN A 96 -0.19 -4.46 -11.58
C ASN A 96 -0.12 -4.07 -13.07
N ARG A 97 0.37 -2.87 -13.37
CA ARG A 97 0.58 -2.38 -14.75
C ARG A 97 2.03 -1.89 -14.90
N PRO A 98 2.48 -1.62 -16.13
CA PRO A 98 3.78 -0.98 -16.34
C PRO A 98 3.90 0.31 -15.53
N VAL A 99 5.06 0.53 -14.92
CA VAL A 99 5.38 1.77 -14.21
C VAL A 99 5.56 2.88 -15.26
N PRO A 100 4.84 4.01 -15.16
CA PRO A 100 5.07 5.13 -16.08
C PRO A 100 6.51 5.64 -15.94
N VAL A 101 7.19 5.87 -17.07
CA VAL A 101 8.61 6.26 -17.11
C VAL A 101 8.89 7.54 -16.32
N ALA A 102 7.96 8.49 -16.34
CA ALA A 102 8.10 9.77 -15.66
C ALA A 102 7.47 9.80 -14.25
N ALA A 103 6.99 8.67 -13.73
CA ALA A 103 6.36 8.64 -12.41
C ALA A 103 7.41 8.97 -11.33
N ALA A 104 7.16 10.05 -10.59
CA ALA A 104 7.89 10.32 -9.36
C ALA A 104 7.70 9.15 -8.38
N SER A 105 8.69 8.90 -7.52
CA SER A 105 8.59 7.84 -6.52
C SER A 105 9.29 8.19 -5.22
N GLY A 106 8.91 7.51 -4.13
CA GLY A 106 9.46 7.78 -2.82
C GLY A 106 9.13 6.72 -1.77
N ASP A 107 9.41 7.06 -0.51
CA ASP A 107 9.24 6.21 0.66
C ASP A 107 7.88 6.39 1.35
N ARG A 108 7.02 7.30 0.88
CA ARG A 108 5.74 7.61 1.53
C ARG A 108 4.76 8.24 0.56
N TRP A 109 3.47 8.18 0.90
CA TRP A 109 2.43 8.97 0.24
C TRP A 109 1.73 9.92 1.24
N PRO A 110 1.45 11.19 0.85
CA PRO A 110 1.89 11.86 -0.38
C PRO A 110 3.42 11.94 -0.51
N LEU A 111 3.92 12.04 -1.75
CA LEU A 111 5.34 12.33 -1.99
C LEU A 111 5.66 13.72 -1.38
N ALA A 112 6.89 13.90 -0.91
CA ALA A 112 7.36 15.15 -0.31
C ALA A 112 8.34 15.90 -1.20
#